data_AF-A0AAD8KDW7-F1
#
_entry.id   AF-A0AAD8KDW7-F1
#
_cell.length_a   1.000
_cell.length_b   1.000
_cell.length_c   1.000
_cell.angle_alpha   90.00
_cell.angle_beta   90.00
_cell.angle_gamma   90.00
#
_symmetry.space_group_name_H-M   'P 1'
#
loop_
_entity.id
_entity.type
_entity.pdbx_description
1 polymer ?
#
loop_
_entity_poly.entity_id
_entity_poly.type
_entity_poly.pdbx_seq_one_letter_code
_entity_poly.pdbx_strand_id
1 'polypeptide(L)'
;MLFTSQYRLACCACCTKRFICTSSHHPILESISFKHRFKNWQEQRKYKLTASTFAQAVGFWPNRRVLLWLEKIGAVEPFTGNLATCWNNIKEEEALERYKLITGNSVMLSEFQVSENLNQEDNWLGASPDGIIDKIVYGLPYGGILEIKCPFYKGDMRKGYPWSSVPYNFVPQAQGLMEILNRDWMDFYVWTPKGSSLIRINRDEEYWKVLKIALSEFWWDHVQPAREIYCNYEVRDPLTELKSLCPAPKHDLCRHIVKESKRVADNSRLLVREICGKLID
;
A
#
# COMPACT_ATOMS: atom_id res chain seq x y z
N MET A 1 -1.25 -46.25 -5.82
CA MET A 1 -0.14 -45.97 -4.89
C MET A 1 0.03 -44.46 -4.81
N LEU A 2 -0.35 -43.90 -3.68
CA LEU A 2 -0.24 -42.48 -3.35
C LEU A 2 1.23 -42.19 -2.98
N PHE A 3 1.85 -41.20 -3.62
CA PHE A 3 3.07 -40.57 -3.12
C PHE A 3 2.74 -39.11 -2.79
N THR A 4 2.60 -38.84 -1.50
CA THR A 4 2.51 -37.52 -0.89
C THR A 4 3.94 -37.02 -0.62
N SER A 5 4.37 -35.94 -1.27
CA SER A 5 5.59 -35.23 -0.89
C SER A 5 5.23 -34.09 0.04
N GLN A 6 5.54 -34.26 1.33
CA GLN A 6 5.44 -33.21 2.35
C GLN A 6 6.61 -32.23 2.20
N TYR A 7 6.31 -30.99 1.82
CA TYR A 7 7.25 -29.89 1.97
C TYR A 7 7.44 -29.58 3.46
N ARG A 8 8.60 -29.91 4.02
CA ARG A 8 9.02 -29.48 5.36
C ARG A 8 9.54 -28.05 5.28
N LEU A 9 8.81 -27.12 5.89
CA LEU A 9 9.30 -25.78 6.24
C LEU A 9 10.36 -25.90 7.34
N ALA A 10 11.63 -25.72 6.99
CA ALA A 10 12.70 -25.55 7.96
C ALA A 10 12.84 -24.04 8.26
N CYS A 11 12.42 -23.64 9.45
CA CYS A 11 12.60 -22.29 9.98
C CYS A 11 14.07 -22.11 10.40
N CYS A 12 14.87 -21.37 9.64
CA CYS A 12 16.23 -21.03 10.02
C CYS A 12 16.24 -19.70 10.79
N ALA A 13 16.44 -19.78 12.10
CA ALA A 13 16.70 -18.62 12.95
C ALA A 13 18.16 -18.20 12.76
N CYS A 14 18.42 -17.22 11.88
CA CYS A 14 19.75 -16.63 11.73
C CYS A 14 19.82 -15.27 12.43
N CYS A 15 20.84 -15.11 13.26
CA CYS A 15 21.07 -13.97 14.13
C CYS A 15 21.73 -12.82 13.34
N THR A 16 20.97 -11.79 12.97
CA THR A 16 21.48 -10.64 12.20
C THR A 16 22.07 -9.56 13.11
N LYS A 17 23.33 -9.18 12.89
CA LYS A 17 23.91 -7.95 13.45
C LYS A 17 23.22 -6.75 12.79
N ARG A 18 22.61 -5.91 13.62
CA ARG A 18 21.79 -4.75 13.24
C ARG A 18 22.62 -3.69 12.51
N PHE A 19 22.23 -3.35 11.29
CA PHE A 19 22.52 -2.02 10.72
C PHE A 19 21.67 -1.00 11.49
N ILE A 20 22.32 -0.16 12.29
CA ILE A 20 21.66 0.92 13.03
C ILE A 20 21.39 2.06 12.04
N CYS A 21 20.21 2.03 11.42
CA CYS A 21 19.62 3.23 10.86
C CYS A 21 19.04 4.03 12.03
N THR A 22 19.55 5.23 12.29
CA THR A 22 19.06 6.11 13.35
C THR A 22 17.68 6.67 12.98
N SER A 23 16.67 5.81 13.04
CA SER A 23 15.29 6.19 13.27
C SER A 23 15.15 6.39 14.77
N SER A 24 14.64 7.54 15.21
CA SER A 24 14.25 7.80 16.59
C SER A 24 13.27 6.71 17.05
N HIS A 25 13.78 5.67 17.69
CA HIS A 25 13.01 4.55 18.21
C HIS A 25 12.18 5.09 19.38
N HIS A 26 10.91 5.41 19.14
CA HIS A 26 9.99 5.79 20.20
C HIS A 26 9.31 4.54 20.74
N PRO A 27 9.50 4.17 22.02
CA PRO A 27 8.87 2.99 22.64
C PRO A 27 7.33 2.98 22.53
N ILE A 28 6.73 4.15 22.33
CA ILE A 28 5.29 4.34 22.12
C ILE A 28 4.80 3.62 20.85
N LEU A 29 5.64 3.47 19.83
CA LEU A 29 5.27 2.82 18.56
C LEU A 29 5.11 1.29 18.69
N GLU A 30 5.66 0.68 19.75
CA GLU A 30 5.57 -0.76 20.01
C GLU A 30 4.34 -1.15 20.83
N SER A 31 3.63 -0.17 21.41
CA SER A 31 2.44 -0.42 22.21
C SER A 31 1.31 -1.00 21.35
N ILE A 32 0.73 -2.11 21.83
CA ILE A 32 -0.39 -2.85 21.21
C ILE A 32 -1.57 -1.92 20.91
N SER A 33 -1.75 -0.86 21.71
CA SER A 33 -2.79 0.16 21.54
C SER A 33 -2.68 0.96 20.23
N PHE A 34 -1.50 0.99 19.60
CA PHE A 34 -1.24 1.71 18.35
C PHE A 34 -1.15 0.80 17.12
N LYS A 35 -1.14 -0.52 17.33
CA LYS A 35 -1.28 -1.51 16.26
C LYS A 35 -2.76 -1.62 15.91
N HIS A 36 -3.06 -1.61 14.62
CA HIS A 36 -4.43 -1.72 14.15
C HIS A 36 -5.01 -3.08 14.58
N ARG A 37 -6.04 -3.07 15.43
CA ARG A 37 -6.57 -4.27 16.14
C ARG A 37 -6.92 -5.43 15.19
N PHE A 38 -7.28 -5.13 13.95
CA PHE A 38 -7.69 -6.11 12.94
C PHE A 38 -6.69 -6.33 11.79
N LYS A 39 -5.53 -5.66 11.76
CA LYS A 39 -4.57 -5.74 10.63
C LYS A 39 -3.22 -6.33 11.07
N ASN A 40 -3.19 -7.62 11.42
CA ASN A 40 -1.97 -8.35 11.83
C ASN A 40 -1.35 -9.16 10.66
N TRP A 41 -1.18 -8.52 9.51
CA TRP A 41 -0.79 -9.17 8.25
C TRP A 41 0.71 -9.10 7.94
N GLN A 42 1.54 -8.74 8.92
CA GLN A 42 2.95 -8.40 8.70
C GLN A 42 3.74 -9.55 8.04
N GLU A 43 3.54 -10.78 8.50
CA GLU A 43 4.16 -11.98 7.92
C GLU A 43 3.69 -12.25 6.49
N GLN A 44 2.39 -12.14 6.22
CA GLN A 44 1.85 -12.35 4.87
C GLN A 44 2.36 -11.28 3.89
N ARG A 45 2.50 -10.03 4.34
CA ARG A 45 3.02 -8.90 3.56
C ARG A 45 4.51 -9.00 3.27
N LYS A 46 5.29 -9.70 4.11
CA LYS A 46 6.74 -9.84 3.94
C LYS A 46 7.07 -10.42 2.56
N TYR A 47 6.34 -11.46 2.16
CA TYR A 47 6.59 -12.20 0.92
C TYR A 47 5.80 -11.70 -0.29
N LYS A 48 5.16 -10.52 -0.20
CA LYS A 48 4.33 -9.95 -1.27
C LYS A 48 4.69 -8.50 -1.53
N LEU A 49 4.57 -8.04 -2.77
CA LEU A 49 4.60 -6.61 -3.09
C LEU A 49 3.21 -6.03 -2.84
N THR A 50 3.11 -5.10 -1.88
CA THR A 50 1.81 -4.57 -1.44
C THR A 50 1.42 -3.30 -2.19
N ALA A 51 0.12 -3.08 -2.44
CA ALA A 51 -0.37 -1.89 -3.16
C ALA A 51 0.17 -0.56 -2.59
N SER A 52 0.25 -0.44 -1.26
CA SER A 52 0.81 0.73 -0.56
C SER A 52 2.29 1.00 -0.86
N THR A 53 3.03 0.01 -1.40
CA THR A 53 4.45 0.12 -1.75
C THR A 53 4.70 0.30 -3.24
N PHE A 54 3.68 0.29 -4.10
CA PHE A 54 3.86 0.33 -5.56
C PHE A 54 4.58 1.60 -6.04
N ALA A 55 4.21 2.77 -5.50
CA ALA A 55 4.92 4.01 -5.81
C ALA A 55 6.42 3.97 -5.41
N GLN A 56 6.76 3.26 -4.33
CA GLN A 56 8.14 3.06 -3.89
C GLN A 56 8.89 2.10 -4.81
N ALA A 57 8.25 0.99 -5.21
CA ALA A 57 8.80 0.01 -6.16
C ALA A 57 9.11 0.63 -7.54
N VAL A 58 8.34 1.63 -7.97
CA VAL A 58 8.60 2.39 -9.20
C VAL A 58 9.71 3.44 -9.03
N GLY A 59 9.91 3.96 -7.81
CA GLY A 59 10.91 5.00 -7.50
C GLY A 59 10.37 6.43 -7.50
N PHE A 60 9.14 6.65 -7.01
CA PHE A 60 8.55 8.00 -6.89
C PHE A 60 9.35 8.92 -5.96
N TRP A 61 10.06 8.35 -4.99
CA TRP A 61 10.90 9.09 -4.05
C TRP A 61 12.35 8.60 -4.09
N PRO A 62 13.33 9.49 -3.86
CA PRO A 62 14.73 9.11 -3.76
C PRO A 62 14.94 7.99 -2.73
N ASN A 63 15.80 7.03 -3.07
CA ASN A 63 16.25 5.92 -2.22
C ASN A 63 15.17 4.93 -1.74
N ARG A 64 13.88 5.18 -1.99
CA ARG A 64 12.79 4.30 -1.53
C ARG A 64 12.71 2.98 -2.29
N ARG A 65 13.07 2.95 -3.58
CA ARG A 65 13.06 1.71 -4.39
C ARG A 65 14.12 0.72 -3.90
N VAL A 66 15.34 1.19 -3.69
CA VAL A 66 16.45 0.38 -3.15
C VAL A 66 16.17 -0.04 -1.71
N LEU A 67 15.65 0.86 -0.86
CA LEU A 67 15.27 0.51 0.51
C LEU A 67 14.18 -0.57 0.55
N LEU A 68 13.14 -0.44 -0.30
CA LEU A 68 12.10 -1.46 -0.41
C LEU A 68 12.69 -2.81 -0.87
N TRP A 69 13.66 -2.80 -1.78
CA TRP A 69 14.35 -4.03 -2.20
C TRP A 69 15.08 -4.68 -1.02
N LEU A 70 15.84 -3.92 -0.21
CA LEU A 70 16.48 -4.41 1.01
C LEU A 70 15.47 -4.99 2.02
N GLU A 71 14.32 -4.33 2.20
CA GLU A 71 13.23 -4.85 3.04
C GLU A 71 12.68 -6.19 2.50
N LYS A 72 12.51 -6.31 1.17
CA LYS A 72 11.92 -7.50 0.53
C LYS A 72 12.84 -8.71 0.45
N ILE A 73 14.15 -8.51 0.40
CA ILE A 73 15.13 -9.61 0.50
C ILE A 73 15.39 -10.03 1.95
N GLY A 74 14.93 -9.23 2.93
CA GLY A 74 15.12 -9.51 4.36
C GLY A 74 16.43 -8.97 4.94
N ALA A 75 17.10 -8.06 4.24
CA ALA A 75 18.33 -7.41 4.72
C ALA A 75 18.05 -6.29 5.74
N VAL A 76 16.86 -5.69 5.67
CA VAL A 76 16.39 -4.67 6.60
C VAL A 76 15.01 -5.06 7.10
N GLU A 77 14.74 -4.80 8.38
CA GLU A 77 13.43 -5.03 8.96
C GLU A 77 12.36 -4.18 8.25
N PRO A 78 11.16 -4.74 7.97
CA PRO A 78 10.08 -3.98 7.36
C PRO A 78 9.72 -2.74 8.18
N PHE A 79 9.26 -1.69 7.50
CA PHE A 79 8.75 -0.50 8.17
C PHE A 79 7.61 -0.85 9.14
N THR A 80 7.81 -0.58 10.44
CA THR A 80 6.86 -0.91 11.51
C THR A 80 5.87 0.22 11.85
N GLY A 81 6.06 1.42 11.28
CA GLY A 81 5.20 2.57 11.52
C GLY A 81 5.96 3.81 11.97
N ASN A 82 5.25 4.93 12.02
CA ASN A 82 5.69 6.19 12.62
C ASN A 82 4.48 6.90 13.24
N LEU A 83 4.69 8.08 13.85
CA LEU A 83 3.62 8.86 14.46
C LEU A 83 2.46 9.17 13.50
N ALA A 84 2.73 9.38 12.21
CA ALA A 84 1.69 9.61 11.22
C ALA A 84 0.87 8.35 10.94
N THR A 85 1.50 7.17 10.87
CA THR A 85 0.81 5.88 10.76
C THR A 85 -0.03 5.59 12.01
N CYS A 86 0.50 5.86 13.20
CA CYS A 86 -0.25 5.69 14.46
C CYS A 86 -1.47 6.60 14.51
N TRP A 87 -1.32 7.88 14.14
CA TRP A 87 -2.44 8.81 14.04
C TRP A 87 -3.50 8.32 13.04
N ASN A 88 -3.07 7.82 11.87
CA ASN A 88 -3.99 7.24 10.90
C ASN A 88 -4.80 6.10 11.50
N ASN A 89 -4.13 5.14 12.15
CA ASN A 89 -4.79 3.99 12.78
C ASN A 89 -5.78 4.42 13.88
N ILE A 90 -5.42 5.39 14.73
CA ILE A 90 -6.29 5.87 15.82
C ILE A 90 -7.56 6.51 15.27
N LYS A 91 -7.46 7.22 14.15
CA LYS A 91 -8.56 8.00 13.57
C LYS A 91 -9.34 7.26 12.48
N GLU A 92 -8.89 6.08 12.08
CA GLU A 92 -9.52 5.31 11.01
C GLU A 92 -10.99 4.96 11.35
N GLU A 93 -11.27 4.55 12.58
CA GLU A 93 -12.63 4.19 13.03
C GLU A 93 -13.57 5.42 13.02
N GLU A 94 -13.11 6.54 13.58
CA GLU A 94 -13.87 7.81 13.56
C GLU A 94 -14.13 8.29 12.12
N ALA A 95 -13.12 8.18 11.26
CA ALA A 95 -13.24 8.53 9.85
C ALA A 95 -14.23 7.61 9.12
N LEU A 96 -14.20 6.29 9.37
CA LEU A 96 -15.09 5.31 8.78
C LEU A 96 -16.55 5.58 9.13
N GLU A 97 -16.85 5.86 10.40
CA GLU A 97 -18.21 6.17 10.84
C GLU A 97 -18.72 7.47 10.20
N ARG A 98 -17.87 8.50 10.10
CA ARG A 98 -18.23 9.72 9.37
C ARG A 98 -18.49 9.45 7.88
N TYR A 99 -17.67 8.62 7.25
CA TYR A 99 -17.83 8.22 5.85
C TYR A 99 -19.17 7.51 5.61
N LYS A 100 -19.53 6.54 6.47
CA LYS A 100 -20.82 5.83 6.39
C LYS A 100 -21.99 6.79 6.53
N LEU A 101 -21.91 7.75 7.46
CA LEU A 101 -22.94 8.75 7.67
C LEU A 101 -23.12 9.68 6.45
N ILE A 102 -22.03 10.10 5.80
CA ILE A 102 -22.07 10.98 4.63
C ILE A 102 -22.60 10.26 3.40
N THR A 103 -22.15 9.02 3.17
CA THR A 103 -22.41 8.32 1.91
C THR A 103 -23.61 7.38 1.96
N GLY A 104 -24.04 6.96 3.16
CA GLY A 104 -25.02 5.90 3.35
C GLY A 104 -24.54 4.52 2.86
N ASN A 105 -23.28 4.38 2.47
CA ASN A 105 -22.75 3.12 1.96
C ASN A 105 -22.56 2.11 3.11
N SER A 106 -22.97 0.87 2.87
CA SER A 106 -22.51 -0.26 3.68
C SER A 106 -21.04 -0.55 3.34
N VAL A 107 -20.21 -0.71 4.37
CA VAL A 107 -18.77 -0.98 4.22
C VAL A 107 -18.44 -2.28 4.92
N MET A 108 -17.92 -3.23 4.15
CA MET A 108 -17.37 -4.48 4.67
C MET A 108 -15.88 -4.29 4.94
N LEU A 109 -15.45 -4.58 6.16
CA LEU A 109 -14.03 -4.64 6.47
C LEU A 109 -13.44 -5.88 5.78
N SER A 110 -12.31 -5.70 5.12
CA SER A 110 -11.62 -6.80 4.42
C SER A 110 -10.31 -7.13 5.10
N GLU A 111 -9.95 -8.41 5.05
CA GLU A 111 -8.63 -8.89 5.44
C GLU A 111 -7.59 -8.62 4.34
N PHE A 112 -6.33 -8.98 4.58
CA PHE A 112 -5.31 -8.93 3.54
C PHE A 112 -5.67 -9.86 2.38
N GLN A 113 -5.71 -9.31 1.18
CA GLN A 113 -6.03 -10.03 -0.06
C GLN A 113 -4.75 -10.23 -0.86
N VAL A 114 -4.56 -11.43 -1.37
CA VAL A 114 -3.52 -11.73 -2.37
C VAL A 114 -4.19 -11.74 -3.73
N SER A 115 -3.48 -11.28 -4.77
CA SER A 115 -4.03 -11.32 -6.12
C SER A 115 -4.25 -12.78 -6.55
N GLU A 116 -5.51 -13.18 -6.60
CA GLU A 116 -5.97 -14.47 -7.13
C GLU A 116 -6.48 -14.25 -8.56
N ASN A 117 -5.60 -13.75 -9.45
CA ASN A 117 -5.95 -13.79 -10.87
C ASN A 117 -6.07 -15.25 -11.31
N LEU A 118 -6.98 -15.51 -12.25
CA LEU A 118 -7.38 -16.84 -12.72
C LEU A 118 -6.21 -17.77 -13.15
N ASN A 119 -5.01 -17.22 -13.37
CA ASN A 119 -3.82 -17.95 -13.81
C ASN A 119 -2.75 -18.16 -12.71
N GLN A 120 -2.98 -17.81 -11.44
CA GLN A 120 -1.98 -17.92 -10.34
C GLN A 120 -0.66 -17.13 -10.48
N GLU A 121 -0.38 -16.51 -11.63
CA GLU A 121 0.88 -15.79 -11.94
C GLU A 121 1.11 -14.54 -11.07
N ASP A 122 0.05 -13.94 -10.55
CA ASP A 122 0.12 -12.68 -9.77
C ASP A 122 0.12 -12.87 -8.26
N ASN A 123 0.33 -14.10 -7.77
CA ASN A 123 0.28 -14.38 -6.33
C ASN A 123 1.30 -13.57 -5.52
N TRP A 124 2.24 -12.87 -6.15
CA TRP A 124 3.23 -12.00 -5.53
C TRP A 124 2.69 -10.60 -5.16
N LEU A 125 1.54 -10.21 -5.70
CA LEU A 125 0.88 -8.94 -5.38
C LEU A 125 -0.08 -9.11 -4.20
N GLY A 126 -0.15 -8.09 -3.33
CA GLY A 126 -1.06 -8.08 -2.19
C GLY A 126 -1.69 -6.72 -1.91
N ALA A 127 -2.87 -6.74 -1.32
CA ALA A 127 -3.70 -5.57 -1.02
C ALA A 127 -4.32 -5.69 0.37
N SER A 128 -4.60 -4.55 0.99
CA SER A 128 -5.34 -4.47 2.25
C SER A 128 -6.12 -3.17 2.22
N PRO A 129 -7.35 -3.16 1.66
CA PRO A 129 -8.17 -1.96 1.65
C PRO A 129 -8.67 -1.64 3.07
N ASP A 130 -9.07 -0.39 3.30
CA ASP A 130 -9.72 -0.01 4.56
C ASP A 130 -11.20 -0.43 4.57
N GLY A 131 -11.81 -0.62 3.40
CA GLY A 131 -13.12 -1.23 3.27
C GLY A 131 -13.48 -1.62 1.84
N ILE A 132 -14.48 -2.48 1.71
CA ILE A 132 -15.10 -2.89 0.44
C ILE A 132 -16.55 -2.42 0.44
N ILE A 133 -16.99 -1.90 -0.70
CA ILE A 133 -18.35 -1.40 -0.92
C ILE A 133 -18.92 -2.16 -2.10
N ASP A 134 -19.91 -3.01 -1.86
CA ASP A 134 -20.60 -3.72 -2.93
C ASP A 134 -21.93 -3.02 -3.24
N LYS A 135 -22.17 -2.71 -4.52
CA LYS A 135 -23.45 -2.17 -4.99
C LYS A 135 -23.96 -2.98 -6.16
N ILE A 136 -25.28 -2.89 -6.37
CA ILE A 136 -25.93 -3.39 -7.58
C ILE A 136 -26.51 -2.17 -8.30
N VAL A 137 -26.05 -1.92 -9.52
CA VAL A 137 -26.50 -0.80 -10.36
C VAL A 137 -27.02 -1.38 -11.66
N TYR A 138 -28.28 -1.09 -11.99
CA TYR A 138 -29.00 -1.68 -13.14
C TYR A 138 -28.95 -3.22 -13.18
N GLY A 139 -28.94 -3.87 -12.01
CA GLY A 139 -28.88 -5.34 -11.91
C GLY A 139 -27.49 -5.94 -12.10
N LEU A 140 -26.45 -5.11 -12.31
CA LEU A 140 -25.06 -5.56 -12.44
C LEU A 140 -24.27 -5.24 -11.17
N PRO A 141 -23.32 -6.10 -10.76
CA PRO A 141 -22.41 -5.79 -9.67
C PRO A 141 -21.57 -4.57 -10.06
N TYR A 142 -21.54 -3.59 -9.17
CA TYR A 142 -20.72 -2.39 -9.29
C TYR A 142 -20.10 -2.10 -7.93
N GLY A 143 -18.83 -2.44 -7.79
CA GLY A 143 -18.15 -2.50 -6.51
C GLY A 143 -17.05 -1.46 -6.40
N GLY A 144 -16.78 -1.03 -5.17
CA GLY A 144 -15.72 -0.09 -4.89
C GLY A 144 -14.90 -0.44 -3.67
N ILE A 145 -13.81 0.30 -3.53
CA ILE A 145 -12.87 0.19 -2.41
C ILE A 145 -12.91 1.49 -1.63
N LEU A 146 -12.84 1.41 -0.31
CA LEU A 146 -12.60 2.55 0.57
C LEU A 146 -11.13 2.57 0.99
N GLU A 147 -10.49 3.72 0.82
CA GLU A 147 -9.16 4.03 1.36
C GLU A 147 -9.25 5.32 2.18
N ILE A 148 -8.95 5.22 3.47
CA ILE A 148 -9.03 6.30 4.45
C ILE A 148 -7.64 6.91 4.67
N LYS A 149 -7.60 8.25 4.70
CA LYS A 149 -6.41 9.02 5.06
C LYS A 149 -6.72 10.05 6.13
N CYS A 150 -5.99 9.96 7.23
CA CYS A 150 -6.00 10.94 8.30
C CYS A 150 -4.63 11.63 8.33
N PRO A 151 -4.42 12.72 7.58
CA PRO A 151 -3.12 13.40 7.50
C PRO A 151 -2.66 13.97 8.86
N PHE A 152 -1.36 13.79 9.15
CA PHE A 152 -0.75 14.11 10.45
C PHE A 152 -0.18 15.53 10.58
N TYR A 153 0.09 16.23 9.46
CA TYR A 153 0.61 17.62 9.42
C TYR A 153 1.76 17.91 10.41
N LYS A 154 2.78 17.02 10.44
CA LYS A 154 3.95 17.12 11.34
C LYS A 154 3.59 17.24 12.83
N GLY A 155 2.47 16.65 13.25
CA GLY A 155 2.00 16.64 14.64
C GLY A 155 1.01 17.76 14.99
N ASP A 156 0.73 18.66 14.05
CA ASP A 156 -0.28 19.71 14.24
C ASP A 156 -1.47 19.50 13.31
N MET A 157 -2.30 18.52 13.65
CA MET A 157 -3.48 18.13 12.89
C MET A 157 -4.52 19.25 12.79
N ARG A 158 -4.46 20.27 13.67
CA ARG A 158 -5.36 21.45 13.64
C ARG A 158 -5.09 22.34 12.43
N LYS A 159 -3.88 22.28 11.86
CA LYS A 159 -3.56 22.97 10.59
C LYS A 159 -4.16 22.28 9.38
N GLY A 160 -4.59 21.03 9.54
CA GLY A 160 -5.07 20.20 8.46
C GLY A 160 -6.45 20.56 7.97
N TYR A 161 -6.59 20.63 6.65
CA TYR A 161 -7.88 20.67 5.97
C TYR A 161 -8.05 19.43 5.09
N PRO A 162 -9.29 19.02 4.81
CA PRO A 162 -9.57 17.99 3.82
C PRO A 162 -9.07 18.42 2.45
N TRP A 163 -8.46 17.47 1.75
CA TRP A 163 -7.87 17.73 0.45
C TRP A 163 -8.96 17.92 -0.61
N SER A 164 -8.70 18.75 -1.62
CA SER A 164 -9.61 18.93 -2.76
C SER A 164 -9.28 18.02 -3.94
N SER A 165 -8.12 17.36 -3.90
CA SER A 165 -7.62 16.49 -4.97
C SER A 165 -6.76 15.37 -4.38
N VAL A 166 -6.64 14.26 -5.11
CA VAL A 166 -5.80 13.13 -4.73
C VAL A 166 -4.34 13.45 -5.06
N PRO A 167 -3.40 13.36 -4.10
CA PRO A 167 -1.98 13.44 -4.44
C PRO A 167 -1.59 12.28 -5.36
N TYR A 168 -0.97 12.59 -6.50
CA TYR A 168 -0.66 11.62 -7.56
C TYR A 168 0.10 10.38 -7.05
N ASN A 169 0.88 10.49 -5.98
CA ASN A 169 1.63 9.39 -5.39
C ASN A 169 0.75 8.31 -4.71
N PHE A 170 -0.55 8.56 -4.51
CA PHE A 170 -1.51 7.55 -4.05
C PHE A 170 -2.17 6.78 -5.19
N VAL A 171 -2.07 7.25 -6.44
CA VAL A 171 -2.69 6.59 -7.59
C VAL A 171 -2.15 5.18 -7.83
N PRO A 172 -0.82 4.89 -7.74
CA PRO A 172 -0.33 3.52 -7.82
C PRO A 172 -1.01 2.58 -6.81
N GLN A 173 -1.22 3.04 -5.57
CA GLN A 173 -1.91 2.25 -4.55
C GLN A 173 -3.39 2.06 -4.92
N ALA A 174 -4.09 3.12 -5.30
CA ALA A 174 -5.50 3.06 -5.64
C ALA A 174 -5.79 2.07 -6.77
N GLN A 175 -5.04 2.19 -7.86
CA GLN A 175 -5.16 1.30 -9.02
C GLN A 175 -4.80 -0.14 -8.66
N GLY A 176 -3.73 -0.34 -7.87
CA GLY A 176 -3.35 -1.65 -7.36
C GLY A 176 -4.43 -2.33 -6.51
N LEU A 177 -5.09 -1.58 -5.61
CA LEU A 177 -6.19 -2.10 -4.81
C LEU A 177 -7.37 -2.53 -5.71
N MET A 178 -7.77 -1.68 -6.65
CA MET A 178 -8.88 -1.96 -7.58
C MET A 178 -8.61 -3.18 -8.45
N GLU A 179 -7.37 -3.36 -8.88
CA GLU A 179 -6.95 -4.49 -9.71
C GLU A 179 -6.93 -5.80 -8.92
N ILE A 180 -6.28 -5.81 -7.74
CA ILE A 180 -6.14 -7.01 -6.92
C ILE A 180 -7.50 -7.49 -6.39
N LEU A 181 -8.40 -6.58 -6.04
CA LEU A 181 -9.73 -6.91 -5.55
C LEU A 181 -10.80 -6.96 -6.65
N ASN A 182 -10.43 -6.73 -7.90
CA ASN A 182 -11.36 -6.62 -9.04
C ASN A 182 -12.57 -5.71 -8.74
N ARG A 183 -12.30 -4.43 -8.50
CA ARG A 183 -13.31 -3.38 -8.21
C ARG A 183 -13.21 -2.25 -9.22
N ASP A 184 -14.33 -1.56 -9.43
CA ASP A 184 -14.50 -0.59 -10.53
C ASP A 184 -13.96 0.81 -10.17
N TRP A 185 -14.01 1.15 -8.89
CA TRP A 185 -13.63 2.47 -8.37
C TRP A 185 -13.11 2.40 -6.94
N MET A 186 -12.46 3.48 -6.52
CA MET A 186 -12.03 3.69 -5.14
C MET A 186 -12.55 5.04 -4.64
N ASP A 187 -13.10 5.01 -3.44
CA ASP A 187 -13.29 6.17 -2.59
C ASP A 187 -12.02 6.47 -1.82
N PHE A 188 -11.37 7.57 -2.21
CA PHE A 188 -10.29 8.16 -1.46
C PHE A 188 -10.89 9.17 -0.47
N TYR A 189 -10.99 8.75 0.79
CA TYR A 189 -11.61 9.54 1.85
C TYR A 189 -10.56 10.15 2.76
N VAL A 190 -10.55 11.49 2.86
CA VAL A 190 -9.61 12.22 3.72
C VAL A 190 -10.37 12.80 4.88
N TRP A 191 -9.99 12.41 6.10
CA TRP A 191 -10.59 12.92 7.33
C TRP A 191 -9.60 13.80 8.10
N THR A 192 -10.10 14.91 8.62
CA THR A 192 -9.35 15.83 9.48
C THR A 192 -10.23 16.32 10.62
N PRO A 193 -9.67 16.88 11.70
CA PRO A 193 -10.46 17.53 12.74
C PRO A 193 -11.33 18.70 12.24
N LYS A 194 -11.02 19.26 11.05
CA LYS A 194 -11.76 20.36 10.44
C LYS A 194 -12.83 19.90 9.45
N GLY A 195 -13.03 18.60 9.24
CA GLY A 195 -14.00 18.07 8.28
C GLY A 195 -13.41 16.94 7.44
N SER A 196 -14.04 16.65 6.31
CA SER A 196 -13.66 15.53 5.45
C SER A 196 -13.85 15.82 3.97
N SER A 197 -13.25 15.00 3.12
CA SER A 197 -13.44 15.05 1.67
C SER A 197 -13.50 13.64 1.12
N LEU A 198 -14.39 13.43 0.15
CA LEU A 198 -14.58 12.18 -0.55
C LEU A 198 -14.27 12.40 -2.03
N ILE A 199 -13.27 11.69 -2.54
CA ILE A 199 -12.83 11.80 -3.93
C ILE A 199 -12.90 10.43 -4.60
N ARG A 200 -13.62 10.33 -5.72
CA ARG A 200 -13.72 9.11 -6.51
C ARG A 200 -12.58 9.00 -7.52
N ILE A 201 -11.88 7.88 -7.47
CA ILE A 201 -10.93 7.45 -8.50
C ILE A 201 -11.53 6.24 -9.22
N ASN A 202 -11.54 6.23 -10.55
CA ASN A 202 -11.99 5.08 -11.33
C ASN A 202 -10.80 4.19 -11.70
N ARG A 203 -11.04 2.89 -11.88
CA ARG A 203 -10.06 1.96 -12.44
C ARG A 203 -9.62 2.43 -13.83
N ASP A 204 -8.33 2.35 -14.08
CA ASP A 204 -7.70 2.72 -15.36
C ASP A 204 -6.81 1.57 -15.81
N GLU A 205 -7.34 0.74 -16.72
CA GLU A 205 -6.67 -0.48 -17.17
C GLU A 205 -5.35 -0.20 -17.88
N GLU A 206 -5.27 0.89 -18.66
CA GLU A 206 -4.05 1.26 -19.38
C GLU A 206 -2.96 1.72 -18.40
N TYR A 207 -3.34 2.51 -17.40
CA TYR A 207 -2.44 2.85 -16.31
C TYR A 207 -1.94 1.60 -15.58
N TRP A 208 -2.83 0.65 -15.28
CA TRP A 208 -2.44 -0.59 -14.60
C TRP A 208 -1.47 -1.42 -15.42
N LYS A 209 -1.70 -1.59 -16.73
CA LYS A 209 -0.78 -2.32 -17.63
C LYS A 209 0.64 -1.76 -17.54
N VAL A 210 0.79 -0.43 -17.61
CA VAL A 210 2.10 0.23 -17.51
C VAL A 210 2.70 0.08 -16.11
N LEU A 211 1.89 0.27 -15.06
CA LEU A 211 2.36 0.11 -13.68
C LEU A 211 2.84 -1.32 -13.43
N LYS A 212 2.08 -2.33 -13.87
CA LYS A 212 2.37 -3.75 -13.68
C LYS A 212 3.71 -4.15 -14.31
N ILE A 213 4.10 -3.59 -15.45
CA ILE A 213 5.44 -3.80 -16.04
C ILE A 213 6.54 -3.43 -15.03
N ALA A 214 6.47 -2.23 -14.46
CA ALA A 214 7.47 -1.75 -13.51
C ALA A 214 7.45 -2.53 -12.17
N LEU A 215 6.28 -3.02 -11.75
CA LEU A 215 6.17 -3.85 -10.55
C LEU A 215 6.73 -5.25 -10.78
N SER A 216 6.49 -5.83 -11.95
CA SER A 216 6.97 -7.16 -12.32
C SER A 216 8.49 -7.20 -12.43
N GLU A 217 9.11 -6.22 -13.11
CA GLU A 217 10.58 -6.09 -13.15
C GLU A 217 11.15 -5.98 -11.72
N PHE A 218 10.54 -5.14 -10.87
CA PHE A 218 11.05 -4.94 -9.51
C PHE A 218 11.00 -6.26 -8.72
N TRP A 219 9.94 -7.04 -8.93
CA TRP A 219 9.75 -8.27 -8.18
C TRP A 219 10.59 -9.43 -8.71
N TRP A 220 10.53 -9.70 -10.01
CA TRP A 220 11.11 -10.90 -10.62
C TRP A 220 12.58 -10.74 -10.99
N ASP A 221 13.01 -9.54 -11.41
CA ASP A 221 14.38 -9.32 -11.86
C ASP A 221 15.29 -8.92 -10.68
N HIS A 222 14.72 -8.29 -9.64
CA HIS A 222 15.48 -7.76 -8.51
C HIS A 222 15.20 -8.49 -7.18
N VAL A 223 13.95 -8.61 -6.76
CA VAL A 223 13.63 -9.14 -5.41
C VAL A 223 13.82 -10.65 -5.33
N GLN A 224 13.19 -11.43 -6.21
CA GLN A 224 13.23 -12.90 -6.13
C GLN A 224 14.65 -13.49 -6.17
N PRO A 225 15.48 -13.19 -7.19
CA PRO A 225 16.83 -13.76 -7.27
C PRO A 225 17.71 -13.31 -6.10
N ALA A 226 17.61 -12.04 -5.68
CA ALA A 226 18.41 -11.54 -4.57
C ALA A 226 17.99 -12.19 -3.23
N ARG A 227 16.69 -12.41 -3.03
CA ARG A 227 16.16 -13.09 -1.85
C ARG A 227 16.58 -14.55 -1.81
N GLU A 228 16.57 -15.25 -2.94
CA GLU A 228 17.04 -16.63 -3.03
C GLU A 228 18.51 -16.75 -2.62
N ILE A 229 19.38 -15.86 -3.10
CA ILE A 229 20.78 -15.83 -2.69
C ILE A 229 20.90 -15.48 -1.20
N TYR A 230 20.21 -14.44 -0.75
CA TYR A 230 20.27 -13.98 0.65
C TYR A 230 19.78 -15.04 1.65
N CYS A 231 18.81 -15.88 1.27
CA CYS A 231 18.32 -16.97 2.13
C CYS A 231 19.24 -18.20 2.14
N ASN A 232 20.05 -18.41 1.10
CA ASN A 232 20.86 -19.62 0.94
C ASN A 232 22.35 -19.41 1.25
N TYR A 233 22.83 -18.18 1.26
CA TYR A 233 24.25 -17.84 1.43
C TYR A 233 24.46 -16.74 2.47
N GLU A 234 25.65 -16.69 3.08
CA GLU A 234 26.03 -15.62 4.01
C GLU A 234 26.35 -14.34 3.22
N VAL A 235 25.40 -13.41 3.18
CA VAL A 235 25.56 -12.07 2.60
C VAL A 235 25.68 -11.05 3.72
N ARG A 236 26.78 -10.30 3.78
CA ARG A 236 27.05 -9.32 4.84
C ARG A 236 26.71 -7.89 4.43
N ASP A 237 26.99 -7.55 3.17
CA ASP A 237 26.64 -6.27 2.56
C ASP A 237 25.93 -6.50 1.22
N PRO A 238 24.58 -6.56 1.23
CA PRO A 238 23.78 -6.78 0.02
C PRO A 238 23.99 -5.74 -1.08
N LEU A 239 24.34 -4.49 -0.73
CA LEU A 239 24.54 -3.43 -1.73
C LEU A 239 25.82 -3.63 -2.55
N THR A 240 26.83 -4.27 -1.95
CA THR A 240 28.09 -4.59 -2.61
C THR A 240 28.03 -5.99 -3.23
N GLU A 241 27.59 -6.98 -2.47
CA GLU A 241 27.63 -8.40 -2.86
C GLU A 241 26.52 -8.80 -3.85
N LEU A 242 25.36 -8.14 -3.79
CA LEU A 242 24.23 -8.37 -4.72
C LEU A 242 23.99 -7.18 -5.66
N LYS A 243 25.05 -6.40 -5.93
CA LYS A 243 24.98 -5.16 -6.72
C LYS A 243 24.31 -5.32 -8.09
N SER A 244 24.53 -6.45 -8.77
CA SER A 244 23.92 -6.74 -10.08
C SER A 244 22.41 -6.93 -10.02
N LEU A 245 21.87 -7.33 -8.87
CA LEU A 245 20.44 -7.53 -8.62
C LEU A 245 19.80 -6.33 -7.93
N CYS A 246 20.60 -5.34 -7.51
CA CYS A 246 20.09 -4.13 -6.90
C CYS A 246 19.38 -3.27 -7.96
N PRO A 247 18.11 -2.86 -7.76
CA PRO A 247 17.40 -2.05 -8.74
C PRO A 247 18.01 -0.66 -8.83
N ALA A 248 17.97 -0.07 -10.04
CA ALA A 248 18.25 1.34 -10.21
C ALA A 248 17.33 2.20 -9.31
N PRO A 249 17.73 3.41 -8.87
CA PRO A 249 16.91 4.24 -7.98
C PRO A 249 15.50 4.55 -8.49
N LYS A 250 15.28 4.51 -9.81
CA LYS A 250 14.00 4.68 -10.49
C LYS A 250 13.89 3.68 -11.64
N HIS A 251 12.68 3.18 -11.87
CA HIS A 251 12.39 2.39 -13.06
C HIS A 251 12.40 3.27 -14.32
N ASP A 252 12.70 2.73 -15.49
CA ASP A 252 12.76 3.50 -16.75
C ASP A 252 11.44 4.20 -17.08
N LEU A 253 10.32 3.52 -16.81
CA LEU A 253 8.97 4.07 -16.97
C LEU A 253 8.54 5.03 -15.85
N CYS A 254 9.35 5.28 -14.82
CA CYS A 254 8.95 6.07 -13.66
C CYS A 254 8.41 7.46 -14.03
N ARG A 255 9.07 8.16 -14.96
CA ARG A 255 8.62 9.49 -15.42
C ARG A 255 7.26 9.42 -16.10
N HIS A 256 7.03 8.39 -16.91
CA HIS A 256 5.74 8.18 -17.58
C HIS A 256 4.65 7.84 -16.57
N ILE A 257 4.90 6.88 -15.67
CA ILE A 257 3.95 6.49 -14.62
C ILE A 257 3.58 7.70 -13.75
N VAL A 258 4.52 8.54 -13.34
CA VAL A 258 4.22 9.77 -12.57
C VAL A 258 3.34 10.73 -13.36
N LYS A 259 3.57 10.89 -14.67
CA LYS A 259 2.73 11.72 -15.53
C LYS A 259 1.31 11.16 -15.59
N GLU A 260 1.16 9.86 -15.80
CA GLU A 260 -0.16 9.21 -15.87
C GLU A 260 -0.86 9.20 -14.50
N SER A 261 -0.12 9.10 -13.40
CA SER A 261 -0.69 9.26 -12.05
C SER A 261 -1.30 10.64 -11.86
N LYS A 262 -0.68 11.70 -12.41
CA LYS A 262 -1.27 13.04 -12.38
C LYS A 262 -2.54 13.11 -13.22
N ARG A 263 -2.53 12.56 -14.44
CA ARG A 263 -3.73 12.47 -15.29
C ARG A 263 -4.90 11.79 -14.55
N VAL A 264 -4.66 10.64 -13.93
CA VAL A 264 -5.69 9.90 -13.18
C VAL A 264 -6.17 10.69 -11.96
N ALA A 265 -5.26 11.35 -11.24
CA ALA A 265 -5.62 12.21 -10.11
C ALA A 265 -6.43 13.44 -10.55
N ASP A 266 -6.07 14.09 -11.65
CA ASP A 266 -6.77 15.26 -12.19
C ASP A 266 -8.17 14.89 -12.72
N ASN A 267 -8.33 13.66 -13.23
CA ASN A 267 -9.61 13.11 -13.67
C ASN A 267 -10.47 12.55 -12.51
N SER A 268 -9.96 12.56 -11.27
CA SER A 268 -10.72 12.11 -10.10
C SER A 268 -11.83 13.10 -9.76
N ARG A 269 -12.97 12.60 -9.27
CA ARG A 269 -14.15 13.44 -9.00
C ARG A 269 -14.30 13.69 -7.51
N LEU A 270 -14.16 14.95 -7.08
CA LEU A 270 -14.55 15.36 -5.74
C LEU A 270 -16.07 15.23 -5.59
N LEU A 271 -16.52 14.31 -4.73
CA LEU A 271 -17.94 14.04 -4.51
C LEU A 271 -18.51 14.87 -3.37
N VAL A 272 -17.72 14.99 -2.30
CA VAL A 272 -18.11 15.70 -1.08
C VAL A 272 -16.87 16.38 -0.54
N ARG A 273 -17.04 17.62 -0.08
CA ARG A 273 -16.06 18.28 0.76
C ARG A 273 -16.80 19.04 1.85
N GLU A 274 -16.46 18.77 3.10
CA GLU A 274 -17.00 19.50 4.23
C GLU A 274 -15.88 20.15 5.04
N ILE A 275 -16.11 21.39 5.46
CA ILE A 275 -15.20 22.12 6.33
C ILE A 275 -16.03 22.74 7.45
N CYS A 276 -15.63 22.47 8.70
CA CYS A 276 -16.30 22.92 9.92
C CYS A 276 -17.82 22.64 9.92
N GLY A 277 -18.21 21.45 9.44
CA GLY A 277 -19.61 21.01 9.38
C GLY A 277 -20.44 21.59 8.25
N LYS A 278 -19.84 22.34 7.32
CA LYS A 278 -20.51 22.89 6.14
C LYS A 278 -19.99 22.22 4.87
N LEU A 279 -20.91 21.79 4.00
CA LEU A 279 -20.57 21.36 2.65
C LEU A 279 -20.02 22.55 1.86
N ILE A 280 -18.97 22.30 1.09
CA ILE A 280 -18.32 23.27 0.22
C ILE A 280 -18.58 22.79 -1.20
N ASP A 281 -19.23 23.65 -1.98
CA ASP A 281 -19.49 23.45 -3.40
C ASP A 281 -18.18 23.48 -4.23
#